data_AF-A0A5C6X0G0-F1
#
_entry.id   AF-A0A5C6X0G0-F1
#
_cell.length_a   1.000
_cell.length_b   1.000
_cell.length_c   1.000
_cell.angle_alpha   90.00
_cell.angle_beta   90.00
_cell.angle_gamma   90.00
#
_symmetry.space_group_name_H-M   'P 1'
#
loop_
_entity.id
_entity.type
_entity.pdbx_description
1 polymer ?
#
loop_
_entity_poly.entity_id
_entity_poly.type
_entity_poly.pdbx_seq_one_letter_code
_entity_poly.pdbx_strand_id
1 'polypeptide(L)'
;MSDPIEILERRLKAVLDREQDTTGLHFFCQIGGNYDDLGIVTLQISGAGRLLLSWRLDDESPDLWSLTLSEDDTRRFIAMLLEHPFWTASPARRPRRDDETNVHFRICDQTVATYKGVQFWSGDFDEFPVLRTLTWRICRIIDRVSEGEIDLDDLQAASA
;
A
#
# COMPACT_ATOMS: atom_id res chain seq x y z
N MET A 1 -14.53 -22.83 -9.38
CA MET A 1 -13.53 -22.21 -8.49
C MET A 1 -13.88 -20.74 -8.41
N SER A 2 -14.04 -20.18 -7.21
CA SER A 2 -14.30 -18.74 -7.03
C SER A 2 -13.09 -17.92 -7.46
N ASP A 3 -13.30 -16.73 -8.02
CA ASP A 3 -12.22 -15.81 -8.39
C ASP A 3 -11.42 -15.42 -7.13
N PRO A 4 -10.07 -15.51 -7.14
CA PRO A 4 -9.25 -15.03 -6.03
C PRO A 4 -9.55 -13.59 -5.58
N ILE A 5 -10.03 -12.71 -6.48
CA ILE A 5 -10.50 -11.36 -6.13
C ILE A 5 -11.78 -11.43 -5.29
N GLU A 6 -12.78 -12.20 -5.73
CA GLU A 6 -14.03 -12.37 -4.97
C GLU A 6 -13.79 -12.97 -3.58
N ILE A 7 -12.81 -13.87 -3.44
CA ILE A 7 -12.41 -14.45 -2.16
C ILE A 7 -11.84 -13.35 -1.26
N LEU A 8 -10.90 -12.54 -1.78
CA LEU A 8 -10.29 -11.45 -1.04
C LEU A 8 -11.34 -10.41 -0.62
N GLU A 9 -12.19 -9.95 -1.53
CA GLU A 9 -13.21 -8.94 -1.21
C GLU A 9 -14.21 -9.43 -0.17
N ARG A 10 -14.65 -10.69 -0.30
CA ARG A 10 -15.55 -11.30 0.70
C ARG A 10 -14.87 -11.39 2.06
N ARG A 11 -13.59 -11.75 2.09
CA ARG A 11 -12.79 -11.79 3.31
C ARG A 11 -12.70 -10.42 3.98
N LEU A 12 -12.34 -9.38 3.23
CA LEU A 12 -12.23 -8.03 3.76
C LEU A 12 -13.59 -7.49 4.24
N LYS A 13 -14.68 -7.77 3.51
CA LYS A 13 -16.05 -7.41 3.94
C LYS A 13 -16.44 -8.09 5.25
N ALA A 14 -16.21 -9.40 5.38
CA ALA A 14 -16.49 -10.14 6.61
C ALA A 14 -15.74 -9.59 7.84
N VAL A 15 -14.54 -9.02 7.66
CA VAL A 15 -13.82 -8.32 8.73
C VAL A 15 -14.53 -7.04 9.16
N LEU A 16 -15.01 -6.26 8.20
CA LEU A 16 -15.73 -5.02 8.47
C LEU A 16 -17.10 -5.28 9.12
N ASP A 17 -17.77 -6.36 8.70
CA ASP A 17 -19.04 -6.81 9.24
C ASP A 17 -18.92 -7.51 10.61
N ARG A 18 -17.68 -7.65 11.13
CA ARG A 18 -17.34 -8.32 12.41
C ARG A 18 -17.70 -9.81 12.45
N GLU A 19 -17.84 -10.44 11.29
CA GLU A 19 -18.04 -11.89 11.16
C GLU A 19 -16.72 -12.66 11.29
N GLN A 20 -15.60 -12.01 10.98
CA GLN A 20 -14.25 -12.55 11.09
C GLN A 20 -13.28 -11.52 11.66
N ASP A 21 -12.19 -11.99 12.25
CA ASP A 21 -11.09 -11.14 12.68
C ASP A 21 -10.14 -10.81 11.51
N THR A 22 -9.11 -10.02 11.77
CA THR A 22 -8.09 -9.61 10.79
C THR A 22 -6.95 -10.62 10.64
N THR A 23 -6.99 -11.77 11.32
CA THR A 23 -5.87 -12.72 11.36
C THR A 23 -5.50 -13.18 9.96
N GLY A 24 -4.18 -13.24 9.70
CA GLY A 24 -3.59 -13.67 8.42
C GLY A 24 -3.56 -12.61 7.32
N LEU A 25 -4.26 -11.48 7.48
CA LEU A 25 -4.16 -10.36 6.54
C LEU A 25 -2.80 -9.67 6.64
N HIS A 26 -2.24 -9.30 5.51
CA HIS A 26 -1.03 -8.49 5.46
C HIS A 26 -1.03 -7.59 4.22
N PHE A 27 -0.88 -6.30 4.44
CA PHE A 27 -0.68 -5.31 3.38
C PHE A 27 0.79 -4.92 3.29
N PHE A 28 1.26 -4.74 2.07
CA PHE A 28 2.60 -4.29 1.73
C PHE A 28 2.49 -3.18 0.68
N CYS A 29 3.23 -2.11 0.90
CA CYS A 29 3.44 -1.04 -0.06
C CYS A 29 4.95 -0.77 -0.15
N GLN A 30 5.45 -0.65 -1.38
CA GLN A 30 6.76 -0.09 -1.66
C GLN A 30 6.59 1.12 -2.59
N ILE A 31 7.31 2.19 -2.29
CA ILE A 31 7.41 3.40 -3.11
C ILE A 31 8.90 3.63 -3.41
N GLY A 32 9.20 3.94 -4.67
CA GLY A 32 10.56 4.17 -5.15
C GLY A 32 11.35 2.88 -5.40
N GLY A 33 12.66 3.03 -5.51
CA GLY A 33 13.61 2.00 -5.93
C GLY A 33 15.05 2.43 -5.69
N ASN A 34 16.02 1.54 -5.92
CA ASN A 34 17.45 1.83 -5.71
C ASN A 34 18.02 2.95 -6.61
N TYR A 35 17.27 3.42 -7.61
CA TYR A 35 17.69 4.45 -8.58
C TYR A 35 16.67 5.60 -8.65
N ASP A 36 15.86 5.71 -7.60
CA ASP A 36 14.88 6.78 -7.41
C ASP A 36 15.48 7.75 -6.38
N ASP A 37 15.36 9.05 -6.61
CA ASP A 37 15.91 10.08 -5.71
C ASP A 37 15.23 10.03 -4.33
N LEU A 38 14.03 9.46 -4.26
CA LEU A 38 13.31 9.14 -3.02
C LEU A 38 13.96 8.00 -2.22
N GLY A 39 14.75 7.15 -2.87
CA GLY A 39 15.18 5.87 -2.32
C GLY A 39 14.03 4.85 -2.28
N ILE A 40 14.03 3.98 -1.26
CA ILE A 40 13.02 2.94 -1.06
C ILE A 40 12.27 3.19 0.24
N VAL A 41 10.97 3.47 0.12
CA VAL A 41 10.03 3.48 1.23
C VAL A 41 9.25 2.17 1.22
N THR A 42 9.18 1.47 2.36
CA THR A 42 8.38 0.26 2.51
C THR A 42 7.46 0.38 3.72
N LEU A 43 6.16 0.20 3.49
CA LEU A 43 5.12 0.17 4.52
C LEU A 43 4.52 -1.24 4.58
N GLN A 44 4.47 -1.83 5.77
CA GLN A 44 3.84 -3.11 6.03
C GLN A 44 2.83 -2.96 7.15
N ILE A 45 1.63 -3.51 6.95
CA ILE A 45 0.57 -3.52 7.97
C ILE A 45 0.05 -4.94 8.09
N SER A 46 0.24 -5.55 9.25
CA SER A 46 -0.34 -6.86 9.56
C SER A 46 -1.76 -6.73 10.09
N GLY A 47 -2.56 -7.78 9.93
CA GLY A 47 -3.89 -7.86 10.50
C GLY A 47 -3.90 -7.77 12.03
N ALA A 48 -2.80 -8.11 12.70
CA ALA A 48 -2.64 -7.89 14.14
C ALA A 48 -2.40 -6.41 14.52
N GLY A 49 -2.46 -5.48 13.56
CA GLY A 49 -2.29 -4.04 13.77
C GLY A 49 -0.84 -3.59 13.82
N ARG A 50 0.16 -4.47 13.57
CA ARG A 50 1.56 -4.04 13.54
C ARG A 50 1.83 -3.29 12.24
N LEU A 51 2.19 -2.01 12.36
CA LEU A 51 2.67 -1.19 11.25
C LEU A 51 4.19 -1.09 11.34
N LEU A 52 4.86 -1.39 10.23
CA LEU A 52 6.30 -1.19 10.05
C LEU A 52 6.51 -0.29 8.84
N LEU A 53 7.24 0.80 9.04
CA LEU A 53 7.69 1.69 7.98
C LEU A 53 9.22 1.64 7.96
N SER A 54 9.79 1.51 6.78
CA SER A 54 11.23 1.65 6.58
C SER A 54 11.51 2.59 5.42
N TRP A 55 12.55 3.40 5.56
CA TRP A 55 13.06 4.23 4.48
C TRP A 55 14.55 4.02 4.33
N ARG A 56 15.03 3.93 3.09
CA ARG A 56 16.45 3.83 2.78
C ARG A 56 16.76 4.63 1.55
N LEU A 57 17.70 5.55 1.69
CA LEU A 57 18.35 6.24 0.58
C LEU A 57 19.72 5.60 0.34
N ASP A 58 20.05 5.28 -0.92
CA ASP A 58 21.31 4.66 -1.33
C ASP A 58 21.71 3.40 -0.50
N ASP A 59 23.00 3.30 -0.13
CA ASP A 59 23.60 2.21 0.64
C ASP A 59 23.55 2.45 2.17
N GLU A 60 22.74 3.40 2.62
CA GLU A 60 22.63 3.71 4.05
C GLU A 60 21.84 2.64 4.82
N SER A 61 22.01 2.66 6.15
CA SER A 61 21.18 1.83 7.03
C SER A 61 19.75 2.37 7.00
N PRO A 62 18.72 1.52 6.90
CA PRO A 62 17.35 1.99 6.81
C PRO A 62 16.91 2.62 8.13
N ASP A 63 16.23 3.76 8.04
CA ASP A 63 15.42 4.28 9.13
C ASP A 63 14.17 3.43 9.29
N LEU A 64 13.77 3.21 10.54
CA LEU A 64 12.72 2.27 10.90
C LEU A 64 11.76 2.88 11.93
N TRP A 65 10.48 2.90 11.58
CA TRP A 65 9.38 3.25 12.47
C TRP A 65 8.48 2.02 12.66
N SER A 66 8.03 1.82 13.89
CA SER A 66 7.16 0.71 14.26
C SER A 66 6.13 1.18 15.26
N LEU A 67 4.86 0.91 14.99
CA LEU A 67 3.77 1.20 15.92
C LEU A 67 2.70 0.10 15.89
N THR A 68 1.81 0.14 16.87
CA THR A 68 0.64 -0.74 16.95
C THR A 68 -0.62 0.08 16.71
N LEU A 69 -1.31 -0.24 15.62
CA LEU A 69 -2.62 0.29 15.31
C LEU A 69 -3.66 -0.28 16.27
N SER A 70 -4.66 0.54 16.61
CA SER A 70 -5.86 0.03 17.26
C SER A 70 -6.63 -0.91 16.32
N GLU A 71 -7.53 -1.71 16.90
CA GLU A 71 -8.44 -2.55 16.11
C GLU A 71 -9.28 -1.70 15.14
N ASP A 72 -9.76 -0.54 15.62
CA ASP A 72 -10.55 0.39 14.81
C ASP A 72 -9.74 1.02 13.67
N ASP A 73 -8.48 1.38 13.90
CA ASP A 73 -7.62 1.91 12.83
C ASP A 73 -7.23 0.83 11.82
N THR A 74 -7.02 -0.41 12.27
CA THR A 74 -6.81 -1.56 11.39
C THR A 74 -8.03 -1.80 10.49
N ARG A 75 -9.24 -1.72 11.05
CA ARG A 75 -10.48 -1.80 10.25
C ARG A 75 -10.66 -0.61 9.31
N ARG A 76 -10.34 0.61 9.74
CA ARG A 76 -10.37 1.81 8.87
C ARG A 76 -9.42 1.66 7.68
N PHE A 77 -8.23 1.10 7.92
CA PHE A 77 -7.29 0.79 6.86
C PHE A 77 -7.87 -0.24 5.88
N ILE A 78 -8.49 -1.32 6.36
CA ILE A 78 -9.18 -2.31 5.50
C ILE A 78 -10.34 -1.68 4.72
N ALA A 79 -11.13 -0.81 5.36
CA ALA A 79 -12.21 -0.09 4.69
C ALA A 79 -11.68 0.80 3.56
N MET A 80 -10.56 1.49 3.77
CA MET A 80 -9.90 2.27 2.73
C MET A 80 -9.47 1.40 1.53
N LEU A 81 -8.96 0.18 1.77
CA LEU A 81 -8.60 -0.73 0.67
C LEU A 81 -9.83 -1.22 -0.12
N LEU A 82 -10.99 -1.39 0.53
CA LEU A 82 -12.24 -1.72 -0.14
C LEU A 82 -12.87 -0.52 -0.87
N GLU A 83 -12.68 0.69 -0.37
CA GLU A 83 -13.08 1.94 -1.05
C GLU A 83 -12.23 2.20 -2.30
N HIS A 84 -10.94 1.84 -2.24
CA HIS A 84 -9.99 2.00 -3.33
C HIS A 84 -9.30 0.66 -3.68
N PRO A 85 -10.05 -0.28 -4.30
CA PRO A 85 -9.59 -1.65 -4.52
C PRO A 85 -8.56 -1.71 -5.65
N PHE A 86 -7.29 -1.46 -5.31
CA PHE A 86 -6.19 -1.40 -6.28
C PHE A 86 -6.05 -2.66 -7.14
N TRP A 87 -6.49 -3.81 -6.65
CA TRP A 87 -6.49 -5.09 -7.38
C TRP A 87 -7.46 -5.15 -8.57
N THR A 88 -8.29 -4.12 -8.77
CA THR A 88 -9.12 -3.94 -9.96
C THR A 88 -8.38 -3.22 -11.10
N ALA A 89 -7.26 -2.56 -10.81
CA ALA A 89 -6.42 -1.90 -11.81
C ALA A 89 -5.49 -2.91 -12.50
N SER A 90 -5.26 -2.70 -13.79
CA SER A 90 -4.35 -3.52 -14.60
C SER A 90 -3.45 -2.64 -15.48
N PRO A 91 -2.56 -1.83 -14.87
CA PRO A 91 -1.61 -1.01 -15.61
C PRO A 91 -0.69 -1.88 -16.47
N ALA A 92 -0.42 -1.44 -17.69
CA ALA A 92 0.42 -2.16 -18.61
C ALA A 92 1.88 -2.18 -18.12
N ARG A 93 2.55 -3.33 -18.23
CA ARG A 93 3.98 -3.41 -17.96
C ARG A 93 4.74 -2.60 -19.00
N ARG A 94 5.43 -1.57 -18.53
CA ARG A 94 6.22 -0.66 -19.37
C ARG A 94 7.47 -0.16 -18.64
N PRO A 95 8.50 0.30 -19.38
CA PRO A 95 9.59 1.05 -18.79
C PRO A 95 9.11 2.33 -18.09
N ARG A 96 9.95 2.81 -17.16
CA ARG A 96 9.85 4.14 -16.54
C ARG A 96 9.88 5.22 -17.64
N ARG A 97 9.01 6.22 -17.54
CA ARG A 97 9.13 7.52 -18.23
C ARG A 97 9.74 8.54 -17.27
N ASP A 98 10.33 9.60 -17.82
CA ASP A 98 11.05 10.61 -17.05
C ASP A 98 10.23 11.09 -15.84
N ASP A 99 10.89 11.18 -14.68
CA ASP A 99 10.36 11.62 -13.39
C ASP A 99 9.24 10.75 -12.77
N GLU A 100 9.05 9.51 -13.25
CA GLU A 100 8.07 8.61 -12.63
C GLU A 100 8.63 7.87 -11.41
N THR A 101 7.86 7.81 -10.32
CA THR A 101 8.16 6.98 -9.14
C THR A 101 7.48 5.62 -9.28
N ASN A 102 8.19 4.55 -8.92
CA ASN A 102 7.58 3.21 -8.90
C ASN A 102 6.75 3.01 -7.63
N VAL A 103 5.56 2.41 -7.77
CA VAL A 103 4.72 2.05 -6.62
C VAL A 103 4.28 0.60 -6.76
N HIS A 104 4.34 -0.16 -5.67
CA HIS A 104 3.90 -1.55 -5.61
C HIS A 104 3.03 -1.76 -4.38
N PHE A 105 1.77 -2.12 -4.62
CA PHE A 105 0.83 -2.55 -3.58
C PHE A 105 0.67 -4.06 -3.61
N ARG A 106 0.55 -4.66 -2.44
CA ARG A 106 0.19 -6.06 -2.28
C ARG A 106 -0.66 -6.24 -1.03
N ILE A 107 -1.66 -7.10 -1.14
CA ILE A 107 -2.39 -7.64 0.00
C ILE A 107 -2.39 -9.15 -0.11
N CYS A 108 -2.21 -9.82 1.03
CA CYS A 108 -2.41 -11.26 1.12
C CYS A 108 -3.26 -11.63 2.33
N ASP A 109 -3.90 -12.80 2.22
CA ASP A 109 -4.48 -13.50 3.35
C ASP A 109 -3.83 -14.89 3.43
N GLN A 110 -3.06 -15.08 4.50
CA GLN A 110 -2.36 -16.33 4.78
C GLN A 110 -3.31 -17.47 5.21
N THR A 111 -4.50 -17.17 5.75
CA THR A 111 -5.43 -18.23 6.21
C THR A 111 -6.07 -18.98 5.05
N VAL A 112 -6.15 -18.35 3.88
CA VAL A 112 -6.71 -18.93 2.64
C VAL A 112 -5.72 -18.93 1.48
N ALA A 113 -4.44 -18.65 1.75
CA ALA A 113 -3.34 -18.62 0.78
C ALA A 113 -3.64 -17.81 -0.50
N THR A 114 -4.28 -16.64 -0.36
CA THR A 114 -4.58 -15.75 -1.48
C THR A 114 -3.72 -14.48 -1.42
N TYR A 115 -3.38 -13.93 -2.58
CA TYR A 115 -2.70 -12.65 -2.68
C TYR A 115 -3.08 -11.90 -3.95
N LYS A 116 -3.01 -10.57 -3.89
CA LYS A 116 -3.11 -9.68 -5.05
C LYS A 116 -2.06 -8.58 -4.92
N GLY A 117 -1.46 -8.23 -6.06
CA GLY A 117 -0.46 -7.18 -6.12
C GLY A 117 -0.49 -6.45 -7.46
N VAL A 118 -0.24 -5.15 -7.41
CA VAL A 118 -0.18 -4.28 -8.58
C VAL A 118 1.07 -3.41 -8.44
N GLN A 119 1.89 -3.39 -9.49
CA GLN A 119 3.06 -2.53 -9.61
C GLN A 119 2.82 -1.58 -10.78
N PHE A 120 3.07 -0.30 -10.58
CA PHE A 120 2.75 0.76 -11.52
C PHE A 120 3.68 1.95 -11.36
N TRP A 121 3.64 2.86 -12.32
CA TRP A 121 4.38 4.12 -12.29
C TRP A 121 3.45 5.27 -11.91
N SER A 122 3.96 6.31 -11.27
CA SER A 122 3.15 7.50 -10.94
C SER A 122 2.46 8.12 -12.17
N GLY A 123 3.05 8.02 -13.36
CA GLY A 123 2.40 8.45 -14.61
C GLY A 123 1.17 7.63 -15.04
N ASP A 124 0.84 6.52 -14.36
CA ASP A 124 -0.38 5.74 -14.60
C ASP A 124 -1.60 6.32 -13.84
N PHE A 125 -1.42 7.36 -13.01
CA PHE A 125 -2.49 7.90 -12.16
C PHE A 125 -3.70 8.48 -12.89
N ASP A 126 -3.48 9.07 -14.08
CA ASP A 126 -4.58 9.62 -14.88
C ASP A 126 -5.49 8.52 -15.45
N GLU A 127 -4.90 7.38 -15.82
CA GLU A 127 -5.64 6.22 -16.33
C GLU A 127 -6.31 5.42 -15.19
N PHE A 128 -5.68 5.38 -14.02
CA PHE A 128 -6.15 4.60 -12.87
C PHE A 128 -6.37 5.47 -11.61
N PRO A 129 -7.49 6.21 -11.51
CA PRO A 129 -7.79 7.07 -10.36
C PRO A 129 -7.84 6.35 -9.00
N VAL A 130 -8.14 5.04 -9.00
CA VAL A 130 -8.10 4.21 -7.79
C VAL A 130 -6.68 4.10 -7.23
N LEU A 131 -5.68 3.96 -8.10
CA LEU A 131 -4.27 3.91 -7.70
C LEU A 131 -3.81 5.29 -7.21
N ARG A 132 -4.23 6.36 -7.90
CA ARG A 132 -3.96 7.74 -7.51
C ARG A 132 -4.43 8.01 -6.08
N THR A 133 -5.72 7.78 -5.83
CA THR A 133 -6.35 8.09 -4.54
C THR A 133 -5.77 7.24 -3.41
N LEU A 134 -5.55 5.94 -3.64
CA LEU A 134 -4.94 5.08 -2.64
C LEU A 134 -3.50 5.51 -2.32
N THR A 135 -2.70 5.83 -3.35
CA THR A 135 -1.32 6.29 -3.14
C THR A 135 -1.29 7.56 -2.30
N TRP A 136 -2.13 8.54 -2.61
CA TRP A 136 -2.22 9.77 -1.82
C TRP A 136 -2.53 9.50 -0.35
N ARG A 137 -3.52 8.63 -0.06
CA ARG A 137 -3.87 8.26 1.32
C ARG A 137 -2.74 7.52 2.03
N ILE A 138 -2.02 6.63 1.33
CA ILE A 138 -0.85 5.92 1.87
C ILE A 138 0.29 6.90 2.16
N CYS A 139 0.57 7.86 1.27
CA CYS A 139 1.59 8.88 1.51
C CYS A 139 1.29 9.70 2.77
N ARG A 140 0.01 10.02 3.03
CA ARG A 140 -0.40 10.69 4.27
C ARG A 140 -0.22 9.82 5.51
N ILE A 141 -0.37 8.50 5.40
CA ILE A 141 -0.04 7.60 6.52
C ILE A 141 1.47 7.61 6.75
N ILE A 142 2.27 7.49 5.69
CA ILE A 142 3.73 7.50 5.78
C ILE A 142 4.22 8.80 6.42
N ASP A 143 3.82 9.95 5.90
CA ASP A 143 4.12 11.29 6.44
C ASP A 143 3.83 11.39 7.95
N ARG A 144 2.70 10.82 8.39
CA ARG A 144 2.30 10.85 9.80
C ARG A 144 3.10 9.90 10.68
N VAL A 145 3.56 8.78 10.14
CA VAL A 145 4.36 7.79 10.87
C VAL A 145 5.82 8.20 10.96
N SER A 146 6.36 8.81 9.89
CA SER A 146 7.73 9.32 9.84
C SER A 146 7.87 10.74 10.38
N GLU A 147 6.79 11.36 10.88
CA GLU A 147 6.79 12.76 11.35
C GLU A 147 7.33 13.77 10.30
N GLY A 148 7.12 13.47 9.02
CA GLY A 148 7.59 14.28 7.90
C GLY A 148 9.06 14.07 7.51
N GLU A 149 9.75 13.07 8.06
CA GLU A 149 11.16 12.79 7.73
C GLU A 149 11.37 12.22 6.31
N ILE A 150 10.31 11.70 5.67
CA ILE A 150 10.36 11.16 4.31
C ILE A 150 9.70 12.16 3.37
N ASP A 151 10.49 12.79 2.51
CA ASP A 151 9.99 13.71 1.49
C ASP A 151 9.21 12.94 0.42
N LEU A 152 7.90 13.13 0.37
CA LEU A 152 7.00 12.52 -0.61
C LEU A 152 6.29 13.57 -1.46
N ASP A 153 6.77 14.82 -1.47
CA ASP A 153 6.02 15.96 -2.02
C ASP A 153 5.70 15.78 -3.50
N ASP A 154 6.66 15.32 -4.30
CA ASP A 154 6.45 15.07 -5.73
C ASP A 154 5.39 14.00 -6.00
N LEU A 155 5.43 12.91 -5.22
CA LEU A 155 4.44 11.83 -5.34
C LEU A 155 3.07 12.26 -4.81
N GLN A 156 3.03 13.05 -3.74
CA GLN A 156 1.79 13.63 -3.21
C GLN A 156 1.19 14.60 -4.22
N ALA A 157 1.99 15.43 -4.87
CA ALA A 157 1.55 16.35 -5.92
C ALA A 157 1.02 15.60 -7.16
N ALA A 158 1.70 14.53 -7.58
CA ALA A 158 1.23 13.67 -8.67
C ALA A 158 -0.05 12.90 -8.33
N SER A 159 -0.32 12.70 -7.03
CA SER A 159 -1.48 11.92 -6.55
C SER A 159 -2.63 12.73 -5.95
N ALA A 160 -2.50 14.06 -5.86
CA ALA A 160 -3.53 14.99 -5.42
C ALA A 160 -4.65 15.16 -6.48
#